data_AF-A0A962FGS2-F1
#
_entry.id   AF-A0A962FGS2-F1
#
_cell.length_a   1.000
_cell.length_b   1.000
_cell.length_c   1.000
_cell.angle_alpha   90.00
_cell.angle_beta   90.00
_cell.angle_gamma   90.00
#
_symmetry.space_group_name_H-M   'P 1'
#
loop_
_entity.id
_entity.type
_entity.pdbx_description
1 polymer ?
#
loop_
_entity_poly.entity_id
_entity_poly.type
_entity_poly.pdbx_seq_one_letter_code
_entity_poly.pdbx_strand_id
1 'polypeptide(L)'
;GGDTAANYFARTECVAGVQDARFQELMPDALHWLGVARIDRFVSMSNMKYDALVKAGIEIGERIPIPDGLIPPDASVEMEAKKAAGYYAPEGAPSADDLARTSGRPLEKY
;
A
#
# COMPACT_ATOMS: atom_id res chain seq x y z
N GLY A 1 -19.14 0.99 -15.31
CA GLY A 1 -18.44 2.09 -14.61
C GLY A 1 -18.41 1.78 -13.14
N GLY A 2 -17.39 1.06 -12.68
CA GLY A 2 -17.23 0.68 -11.28
C GLY A 2 -15.76 0.70 -10.90
N ASP A 3 -15.46 1.12 -9.67
CA ASP A 3 -14.15 1.08 -9.03
C ASP A 3 -13.70 -0.37 -8.82
N THR A 4 -13.13 -0.97 -9.86
CA THR A 4 -12.46 -2.28 -9.74
C THR A 4 -10.99 -2.06 -9.43
N ALA A 5 -10.37 -2.98 -8.69
CA ALA A 5 -8.95 -2.91 -8.34
C ALA A 5 -8.05 -2.78 -9.59
N ALA A 6 -8.44 -3.42 -10.69
CA ALA A 6 -7.77 -3.34 -11.98
C ALA A 6 -7.73 -1.92 -12.59
N ASN A 7 -8.71 -1.06 -12.30
CA ASN A 7 -8.81 0.30 -12.84
C ASN A 7 -8.33 1.39 -11.86
N TYR A 8 -7.92 1.02 -10.64
CA TYR A 8 -7.58 1.96 -9.57
C TYR A 8 -6.39 2.87 -9.94
N PHE A 9 -5.26 2.29 -10.36
CA PHE A 9 -4.07 3.08 -10.76
C PHE A 9 -4.29 3.90 -12.03
N ALA A 10 -5.02 3.34 -13.00
CA ALA A 10 -5.34 4.00 -14.26
C ALA A 10 -6.17 5.28 -14.06
N ARG A 11 -7.01 5.36 -13.01
CA ARG A 11 -7.78 6.56 -12.70
C ARG A 11 -6.98 7.61 -11.94
N THR A 12 -6.13 7.21 -10.99
CA THR A 12 -5.27 8.15 -10.26
C THR A 12 -4.31 8.86 -11.21
N GLU A 13 -3.73 8.14 -12.17
CA GLU A 13 -2.85 8.71 -13.19
C GLU A 13 -3.60 9.63 -14.17
N CYS A 14 -4.83 9.28 -14.56
CA CYS A 14 -5.62 10.06 -15.52
C CYS A 14 -6.14 11.40 -14.94
N VAL A 15 -6.29 11.50 -13.62
CA VAL A 15 -6.78 12.71 -12.94
C VAL A 15 -5.64 13.54 -12.33
N ALA A 16 -4.63 12.90 -11.75
CA ALA A 16 -3.55 13.59 -11.01
C ALA A 16 -2.21 13.61 -11.74
N GLY A 17 -2.05 12.91 -12.87
CA GLY A 17 -0.80 12.84 -13.64
C GLY A 17 0.32 12.03 -12.97
N VAL A 18 0.10 11.51 -11.77
CA VAL A 18 1.04 10.69 -10.98
C VAL A 18 0.27 9.71 -10.11
N GLN A 19 0.77 8.48 -10.00
CA GLN A 19 0.10 7.40 -9.25
C GLN A 19 0.22 7.52 -7.72
N ASP A 20 1.22 8.24 -7.20
CA ASP A 20 1.38 8.55 -5.77
C ASP A 20 2.06 9.92 -5.62
N ALA A 21 1.37 10.90 -5.04
CA ALA A 21 1.91 12.25 -4.81
C ALA A 21 2.73 12.36 -3.52
N ARG A 22 2.84 11.29 -2.72
CA ARG A 22 3.51 11.31 -1.42
C ARG A 22 5.01 11.11 -1.58
N PHE A 23 5.79 11.95 -0.90
CA PHE A 23 7.24 11.82 -0.84
C PHE A 23 7.66 10.90 0.32
N GLN A 24 7.53 9.58 0.11
CA GLN A 24 7.81 8.58 1.16
C GLN A 24 9.28 8.57 1.61
N GLU A 25 10.20 9.15 0.82
CA GLU A 25 11.62 9.27 1.19
C GLU A 25 11.87 10.16 2.41
N LEU A 26 10.96 11.08 2.75
CA LEU A 26 11.07 11.92 3.97
C LEU A 26 10.49 11.25 5.23
N MET A 27 9.81 10.10 5.08
CA MET A 27 9.22 9.37 6.20
C MET A 27 10.24 8.99 7.30
N PRO A 28 11.49 8.57 6.99
CA PRO A 28 12.47 8.18 8.00
C PRO A 28 12.92 9.33 8.90
N ASP A 29 12.80 10.60 8.50
CA ASP A 29 13.33 11.75 9.23
C ASP A 29 12.75 11.87 10.65
N ALA A 30 11.43 11.69 10.78
CA ALA A 30 10.77 11.71 12.07
C ALA A 30 11.23 10.55 12.99
N LEU A 31 11.53 9.38 12.40
CA LEU A 31 12.01 8.21 13.14
C LEU A 31 13.45 8.41 13.61
N HIS A 32 14.30 9.00 12.77
CA HIS A 32 15.65 9.40 13.17
C HIS A 32 15.63 10.44 14.29
N TRP A 33 14.73 11.42 14.22
CA TRP A 33 14.59 12.42 15.29
C TRP A 33 14.21 11.79 16.63
N LEU A 34 13.42 10.70 16.59
CA LEU A 34 13.05 9.90 17.77
C LEU A 34 14.14 8.89 18.19
N GLY A 35 15.27 8.82 17.46
CA GLY A 35 16.36 7.89 17.77
C GLY A 35 16.06 6.43 17.40
N VAL A 36 15.10 6.18 16.51
CA VAL A 36 14.77 4.82 16.07
C VAL A 36 15.85 4.30 15.13
N ALA A 37 16.60 3.30 15.57
CA ALA A 37 17.61 2.60 14.76
C ALA A 37 17.11 1.28 14.17
N ARG A 38 16.05 0.70 14.77
CA ARG A 38 15.49 -0.59 14.38
C ARG A 38 13.99 -0.63 14.62
N ILE A 39 13.27 -1.28 13.72
CA ILE A 39 11.85 -1.63 13.85
C ILE A 39 11.75 -3.15 13.79
N ASP A 40 11.43 -3.79 14.91
CA ASP A 40 11.31 -5.24 14.96
C ASP A 40 10.14 -5.77 14.13
N ARG A 41 9.03 -5.01 14.09
CA ARG A 41 7.78 -5.41 13.44
C ARG A 41 7.24 -4.28 12.59
N PHE A 42 7.62 -4.24 11.32
CA PHE A 42 7.19 -3.23 10.38
C PHE A 42 5.88 -3.63 9.70
N VAL A 43 4.78 -3.07 10.19
CA VAL A 43 3.43 -3.36 9.67
C VAL A 43 3.16 -2.50 8.43
N SER A 44 3.56 -3.00 7.27
CA SER A 44 3.33 -2.34 5.98
C SER A 44 3.65 -3.28 4.83
N MET A 45 2.75 -3.30 3.85
CA MET A 45 2.94 -4.03 2.59
C MET A 45 3.67 -3.17 1.52
N SER A 46 3.87 -1.86 1.77
CA SER A 46 4.49 -0.94 0.80
C SER A 46 6.00 -1.11 0.69
N ASN A 47 6.46 -1.44 -0.51
CA ASN A 47 7.90 -1.48 -0.82
C ASN A 47 8.53 -0.08 -0.73
N MET A 48 7.86 0.97 -1.23
CA MET A 48 8.37 2.34 -1.12
C MET A 48 8.68 2.74 0.32
N LYS A 49 7.81 2.40 1.28
CA LYS A 49 8.06 2.69 2.70
C LYS A 49 9.21 1.85 3.25
N TYR A 50 9.24 0.57 2.93
CA TYR A 50 10.32 -0.33 3.37
C TYR A 50 11.68 0.15 2.85
N ASP A 51 11.76 0.42 1.54
CA ASP A 51 12.99 0.86 0.88
C ASP A 51 13.47 2.20 1.43
N ALA A 52 12.56 3.14 1.70
CA ALA A 52 12.91 4.41 2.34
C ALA A 52 13.55 4.21 3.72
N LEU A 53 12.99 3.33 4.56
CA LEU A 53 13.53 3.03 5.90
C LEU A 53 14.90 2.36 5.83
N VAL A 54 15.05 1.34 5.00
CA VAL A 54 16.31 0.60 4.86
C VAL A 54 17.41 1.48 4.28
N LYS A 55 17.11 2.29 3.24
CA LYS A 55 18.06 3.25 2.67
C LYS A 55 18.49 4.31 3.68
N ALA A 56 17.59 4.71 4.58
CA ALA A 56 17.87 5.63 5.66
C ALA A 56 18.71 5.02 6.80
N GLY A 57 18.93 3.69 6.79
CA GLY A 57 19.74 2.99 7.79
C GLY A 57 18.95 2.44 8.98
N ILE A 58 17.61 2.44 8.91
CA ILE A 58 16.76 1.82 9.94
C ILE A 58 16.66 0.33 9.65
N GLU A 59 17.09 -0.50 10.59
CA GLU A 59 17.00 -1.96 10.47
C GLU A 59 15.54 -2.43 10.61
N ILE A 60 15.10 -3.31 9.72
CA ILE A 60 13.78 -3.94 9.79
C ILE A 60 13.94 -5.41 10.14
N GLY A 61 13.35 -5.84 11.27
CA GLY A 61 13.34 -7.24 11.68
C GLY A 61 12.38 -8.07 10.83
N GLU A 62 11.08 -7.91 11.08
CA GLU A 62 9.99 -8.61 10.40
C GLU A 62 9.10 -7.60 9.67
N ARG A 63 8.80 -7.87 8.39
CA ARG A 63 7.73 -7.17 7.66
C ARG A 63 6.42 -7.92 7.87
N ILE A 64 5.39 -7.20 8.28
CA ILE A 64 4.09 -7.79 8.60
C ILE A 64 3.03 -7.16 7.69
N PRO A 65 2.22 -7.97 6.98
CA PRO A 65 1.09 -7.44 6.26
C PRO A 65 0.06 -6.85 7.23
N ILE A 66 -0.68 -5.83 6.80
CA ILE A 66 -1.77 -5.29 7.61
C ILE A 66 -2.85 -6.39 7.68
N PRO A 67 -3.31 -6.80 8.88
CA PRO A 67 -4.39 -7.79 9.00
C PRO A 67 -5.65 -7.33 8.27
N ASP A 68 -6.32 -8.24 7.57
CA ASP A 68 -7.50 -7.92 6.75
C ASP A 68 -8.61 -7.22 7.54
N GLY A 69 -8.83 -7.62 8.80
CA GLY A 69 -9.83 -7.01 9.69
C GLY A 69 -9.49 -5.60 10.16
N LEU A 70 -8.27 -5.12 9.92
CA LEU A 70 -7.84 -3.74 10.20
C LEU A 70 -7.78 -2.87 8.95
N ILE A 71 -8.03 -3.45 7.76
CA ILE A 71 -8.14 -2.71 6.52
C ILE A 71 -9.57 -2.13 6.45
N PRO A 72 -9.72 -0.81 6.43
CA PRO A 72 -11.03 -0.19 6.23
C PRO A 72 -11.70 -0.73 4.95
N PRO A 73 -13.02 -0.99 4.93
CA PRO A 73 -13.70 -1.59 3.77
C PRO A 73 -13.52 -0.79 2.47
N ASP A 74 -13.28 0.51 2.59
CA ASP A 74 -13.01 1.45 1.50
C ASP A 74 -11.56 1.43 0.98
N ALA A 75 -10.63 0.85 1.74
CA ALA A 75 -9.25 0.64 1.32
C ALA A 75 -8.99 -0.76 0.73
N SER A 76 -10.00 -1.64 0.71
CA SER A 76 -9.90 -3.02 0.20
C SER A 76 -9.48 -3.08 -1.28
N VAL A 77 -10.09 -2.23 -2.11
CA VAL A 77 -9.79 -2.14 -3.56
C VAL A 77 -8.38 -1.60 -3.81
N GLU A 78 -7.97 -0.59 -3.05
CA GLU A 78 -6.61 -0.04 -3.09
C GLU A 78 -5.59 -1.10 -2.66
N MET A 79 -5.93 -1.95 -1.69
CA MET A 79 -5.02 -2.97 -1.19
C MET A 79 -4.81 -4.11 -2.19
N GLU A 80 -5.88 -4.61 -2.80
CA GLU A 80 -5.80 -5.66 -3.81
C GLU A 80 -5.06 -5.17 -5.05
N ALA A 81 -5.31 -3.93 -5.49
CA ALA A 81 -4.56 -3.31 -6.57
C ALA A 81 -3.06 -3.22 -6.25
N LYS A 82 -2.70 -2.81 -5.02
CA LYS A 82 -1.30 -2.71 -4.58
C LYS A 82 -0.61 -4.06 -4.47
N LYS A 83 -1.29 -5.09 -3.95
CA LYS A 83 -0.77 -6.47 -3.94
C LYS A 83 -0.45 -6.94 -5.37
N ALA A 84 -1.35 -6.69 -6.33
CA ALA A 84 -1.12 -7.01 -7.75
C ALA A 84 0.05 -6.23 -8.40
N ALA A 85 0.32 -5.01 -7.92
CA ALA A 85 1.46 -4.20 -8.37
C ALA A 85 2.81 -4.61 -7.73
N GLY A 86 2.88 -5.74 -7.02
CA GLY A 86 4.12 -6.29 -6.45
C GLY A 86 4.43 -5.84 -5.03
N TYR A 87 3.42 -5.39 -4.27
CA TYR A 87 3.58 -5.14 -2.83
C TYR A 87 3.87 -6.45 -2.07
N TYR A 88 4.48 -6.32 -0.89
CA TYR A 88 4.82 -7.47 -0.06
C TYR A 88 3.56 -8.23 0.37
N ALA A 89 3.37 -9.41 -0.22
CA ALA A 89 2.30 -10.35 0.09
C ALA A 89 2.93 -11.73 0.33
N PRO A 90 3.04 -12.19 1.59
CA PRO A 90 3.68 -13.47 1.89
C PRO A 90 2.91 -14.67 1.30
N GLU A 91 1.63 -14.50 1.02
CA GLU A 91 0.76 -15.51 0.39
C GLU A 91 0.70 -15.41 -1.14
N GLY A 92 1.44 -14.47 -1.74
CA GLY A 92 1.47 -14.22 -3.19
C GLY A 92 0.53 -13.09 -3.65
N ALA A 93 0.72 -12.66 -4.90
CA ALA A 93 -0.13 -11.64 -5.52
C ALA A 93 -1.51 -12.22 -5.87
N PRO A 94 -2.61 -11.46 -5.70
CA PRO A 94 -3.94 -11.88 -6.08
C PRO A 94 -4.04 -12.14 -7.59
N SER A 95 -4.84 -13.12 -7.98
CA SER A 95 -5.05 -13.46 -9.39
C SER A 95 -5.85 -12.38 -10.13
N ALA A 96 -5.81 -12.40 -11.46
CA ALA A 96 -6.61 -11.47 -12.28
C ALA A 96 -8.12 -11.58 -11.99
N ASP A 97 -8.60 -12.78 -11.65
CA ASP A 97 -9.99 -13.03 -11.27
C ASP A 97 -10.33 -12.46 -9.88
N ASP A 98 -9.38 -12.45 -8.95
CA ASP A 98 -9.55 -11.82 -7.63
C ASP A 98 -9.65 -10.29 -7.74
N LEU A 99 -8.84 -9.70 -8.63
CA LEU A 99 -8.87 -8.27 -8.92
C LEU A 99 -10.17 -7.83 -9.61
N ALA A 100 -10.72 -8.67 -10.48
CA ALA A 100 -11.99 -8.39 -11.17
C ALA A 100 -13.20 -8.48 -10.23
N ARG A 101 -13.14 -9.34 -9.21
CA ARG A 101 -14.20 -9.50 -8.20
C ARG A 101 -14.17 -8.43 -7.11
N THR A 102 -13.03 -7.79 -6.90
CA THR A 102 -12.88 -6.73 -5.88
C THR A 102 -13.45 -5.40 -6.41
N SER A 103 -14.64 -5.06 -5.92
CA SER A 103 -15.40 -3.86 -6.27
C SER A 103 -15.49 -2.89 -5.10
N GLY A 104 -15.18 -1.61 -5.36
CA GLY A 104 -15.37 -0.51 -4.41
C GLY A 104 -16.83 -0.11 -4.25
N ARG A 105 -17.08 0.91 -3.42
CA ARG A 105 -18.43 1.40 -3.12
C ARG A 105 -19.11 1.99 -4.37
N PRO A 106 -20.44 1.81 -4.53
CA PRO A 106 -21.21 2.52 -5.54
C PRO A 106 -21.29 4.02 -5.22
N LEU A 107 -21.17 4.85 -6.26
CA LEU A 107 -21.20 6.32 -6.22
C LEU A 107 -22.51 6.91 -5.65
N GLU A 108 -23.57 6.12 -5.51
CA GLU A 108 -24.91 6.54 -5.08
C GLU A 108 -25.05 6.84 -3.57
N LYS A 109 -23.98 6.72 -2.78
CA LYS A 109 -23.98 6.98 -1.33
C LYS A 109 -23.38 8.33 -0.91
N TYR A 110 -23.27 9.28 -1.84
CA TYR A 110 -22.89 10.68 -1.57
C TYR A 110 -24.07 11.63 -1.75
#